data_AF-A0A1G5ZAH7-F1
#
_entry.id   AF-A0A1G5ZAH7-F1
#
_cell.length_a   1.000
_cell.length_b   1.000
_cell.length_c   1.000
_cell.angle_alpha   90.00
_cell.angle_beta   90.00
_cell.angle_gamma   90.00
#
_symmetry.space_group_name_H-M   'P 1'
#
loop_
_entity.id
_entity.type
_entity.pdbx_description
1 polymer ?
#
loop_
_entity_poly.entity_id
_entity_poly.type
_entity_poly.pdbx_seq_one_letter_code
_entity_poly.pdbx_strand_id
1 'polypeptide(L)' 'MPRNYEEWRTLASALGVTVYQRSKTVWIAAGPYRGRDIEVKGRSPTIALALWKEAARYTGLGR' A
#
# COMPACT_ATOMS: atom_id res chain seq x y z
N MET A 1 -3.37 21.60 5.56
CA MET A 1 -2.35 20.57 5.26
C MET A 1 -2.62 19.39 6.19
N PRO A 2 -2.99 18.19 5.71
CA PRO A 2 -3.37 17.11 6.64
C PRO A 2 -2.16 16.69 7.47
N ARG A 3 -2.45 16.37 8.73
CA ARG A 3 -1.57 16.51 9.90
C ARG A 3 -0.71 15.28 10.19
N ASN A 4 -0.64 14.28 9.30
CA ASN A 4 -0.06 12.99 9.68
C ASN A 4 0.65 12.28 8.51
N TYR A 5 1.91 12.69 8.26
CA TYR A 5 2.80 12.00 7.31
C TYR A 5 3.20 10.59 7.79
N GLU A 6 2.90 10.22 9.04
CA GLU A 6 3.35 8.94 9.64
C GLU A 6 2.22 7.91 9.83
N GLU A 7 0.96 8.31 9.68
CA GLU A 7 -0.21 7.42 9.85
C GLU A 7 -0.17 6.20 8.92
N TRP A 8 0.30 6.39 7.69
CA TRP A 8 0.40 5.30 6.73
C TRP A 8 1.42 4.25 7.16
N ARG A 9 2.45 4.59 7.95
CA ARG A 9 3.44 3.62 8.44
C ARG A 9 2.80 2.68 9.46
N THR A 10 2.03 3.23 10.39
CA THR A 10 1.30 2.43 11.38
C THR A 10 0.28 1.53 10.70
N LEU A 11 -0.48 2.07 9.73
CA LEU A 11 -1.44 1.28 8.96
C LEU A 11 -0.77 0.20 8.11
N ALA A 12 0.34 0.52 7.44
CA ALA A 12 1.09 -0.43 6.63
C ALA A 12 1.66 -1.56 7.50
N SER A 13 2.25 -1.22 8.65
CA SER A 13 2.75 -2.19 9.62
C SER A 13 1.64 -3.09 10.17
N ALA A 14 0.48 -2.51 10.54
CA ALA A 14 -0.67 -3.28 11.00
C ALA A 14 -1.24 -4.24 9.93
N LEU A 15 -1.06 -3.92 8.65
CA LEU A 15 -1.47 -4.76 7.52
C LEU A 15 -0.37 -5.70 7.02
N GLY A 16 0.84 -5.66 7.60
CA GLY A 16 2.00 -6.41 7.10
C GLY A 16 2.50 -5.94 5.72
N VAL A 17 2.22 -4.69 5.36
CA VAL A 17 2.59 -4.08 4.08
C VAL A 17 3.87 -3.28 4.24
N THR A 18 4.83 -3.53 3.36
CA THR A 18 6.05 -2.75 3.22
C THR A 18 5.83 -1.67 2.16
N VAL A 19 5.91 -0.41 2.56
CA VAL A 19 5.86 0.72 1.63
C VAL A 19 7.23 1.37 1.56
N TYR A 20 7.84 1.39 0.37
CA TYR A 20 9.18 1.92 0.14
C TYR A 20 9.23 2.79 -1.10
N GLN A 21 10.15 3.75 -1.10
CA GLN A 21 10.38 4.60 -2.26
C GLN A 21 11.31 3.88 -3.25
N ARG A 22 10.84 3.66 -4.48
CA ARG A 22 11.67 3.11 -5.56
C ARG A 22 12.36 4.22 -6.37
N SER A 23 11.73 5.39 -6.48
CA SER A 23 12.29 6.57 -7.16
C SER A 23 11.65 7.87 -6.65
N LYS A 24 12.15 9.03 -7.08
CA LYS A 24 11.71 10.35 -6.61
C LYS A 24 10.18 10.52 -6.59
N THR A 25 9.49 9.96 -7.59
CA THR A 25 8.02 10.01 -7.73
C THR A 25 7.35 8.64 -7.66
N VAL A 26 8.09 7.57 -7.38
CA VAL A 26 7.56 6.19 -7.40
C VAL A 26 7.72 5.55 -6.04
N TRP A 27 6.59 5.19 -5.45
CA TRP A 27 6.47 4.45 -4.21
C TRP A 27 5.84 3.10 -4.49
N ILE A 28 6.35 2.07 -3.84
CA ILE A 28 5.85 0.71 -3.96
C ILE A 28 5.23 0.33 -2.63
N ALA A 29 4.04 -0.24 -2.65
CA ALA A 29 3.43 -0.91 -1.51
C ALA A 29 3.31 -2.40 -1.84
N ALA A 30 4.02 -3.22 -1.06
CA ALA A 30 4.08 -4.66 -1.25
C ALA A 30 3.72 -5.37 0.05
N GLY A 31 2.87 -6.38 -0.01
CA GLY A 31 2.50 -7.14 1.17
C GLY A 31 1.62 -8.35 0.84
N PRO A 32 1.62 -9.36 1.72
CA PRO A 32 0.79 -10.54 1.55
C PRO A 32 -0.67 -10.22 1.90
N TYR A 33 -1.60 -10.71 1.08
CA TYR A 33 -3.03 -10.63 1.34
C TYR A 33 -3.73 -11.91 0.90
N ARG A 34 -4.41 -12.60 1.82
CA ARG A 34 -5.15 -13.85 1.56
C ARG A 34 -4.34 -14.90 0.78
N GLY A 35 -3.05 -15.05 1.10
CA GLY A 35 -2.16 -16.03 0.44
C GLY A 35 -1.65 -15.62 -0.94
N ARG A 36 -1.83 -14.35 -1.34
CA ARG A 36 -1.23 -13.76 -2.54
C ARG A 36 -0.41 -12.54 -2.18
N ASP A 37 0.78 -12.43 -2.73
CA ASP A 37 1.58 -11.21 -2.65
C ASP A 37 1.04 -10.17 -3.62
N ILE A 38 0.66 -9.01 -3.07
CA ILE A 38 0.18 -7.88 -3.85
C ILE A 38 1.25 -6.80 -3.83
N GLU A 39 1.71 -6.40 -5.01
CA GLU A 39 2.60 -5.25 -5.21
C GLU A 39 1.89 -4.21 -6.08
N VAL A 40 1.83 -2.97 -5.60
CA VAL A 40 1.29 -1.84 -6.34
C VAL A 40 2.24 -0.65 -6.33
N LYS A 41 2.11 0.20 -7.34
CA LYS A 41 2.92 1.41 -7.51
C LYS A 41 2.04 2.65 -7.34
N GLY A 42 2.50 3.61 -6.56
CA GLY A 42 1.85 4.89 -6.35
C GLY A 42 2.81 6.06 -6.47
N ARG A 43 2.28 7.27 -6.65
CA ARG A 43 3.07 8.51 -6.73
C ARG A 43 3.50 9.08 -5.38
N SER A 44 3.01 8.50 -4.29
CA SER A 44 3.23 8.91 -2.90
C SER A 44 2.99 7.71 -1.97
N PRO A 45 3.55 7.69 -0.75
CA PRO A 45 3.42 6.53 0.16
C PRO A 45 1.97 6.24 0.54
N THR A 46 1.18 7.29 0.83
CA THR A 46 -0.25 7.19 1.12
C THR A 46 -1.06 6.66 -0.06
N ILE A 47 -0.73 7.09 -1.27
CA ILE A 47 -1.40 6.61 -2.50
C ILE A 47 -1.03 5.15 -2.78
N ALA A 48 0.24 4.78 -2.63
CA ALA A 48 0.67 3.39 -2.80
C ALA A 48 -0.05 2.45 -1.82
N LEU A 49 -0.16 2.84 -0.54
CA LEU A 49 -0.91 2.08 0.46
C LEU A 49 -2.41 2.00 0.16
N ALA A 50 -3.02 3.11 -0.28
CA ALA A 50 -4.43 3.13 -0.67
C ALA A 50 -4.70 2.17 -1.84
N LEU A 51 -3.88 2.24 -2.89
CA LEU A 51 -3.94 1.32 -4.03
C LEU A 51 -3.75 -0.14 -3.60
N TRP A 52 -2.88 -0.41 -2.63
CA TRP A 52 -2.66 -1.77 -2.13
C TRP A 52 -3.93 -2.30 -1.45
N LYS A 53 -4.56 -1.46 -0.62
CA LYS A 53 -5.83 -1.79 0.04
C LYS A 53 -6.96 -2.02 -0.97
N GLU A 54 -7.02 -1.21 -2.01
CA GLU A 54 -7.99 -1.39 -3.10
C GLU A 54 -7.74 -2.69 -3.88
N ALA A 55 -6.50 -2.98 -4.25
CA ALA A 55 -6.11 -4.22 -4.92
C ALA A 55 -6.40 -5.46 -4.04
N ALA A 56 -6.09 -5.39 -2.76
CA ALA A 56 -6.44 -6.42 -1.77
C ALA A 56 -7.96 -6.64 -1.71
N ARG A 57 -8.74 -5.56 -1.66
CA ARG A 57 -10.21 -5.63 -1.62
C ARG A 57 -10.80 -6.18 -2.92
N TYR A 58 -10.27 -5.77 -4.07
CA TYR A 58 -10.74 -6.20 -5.39
C TYR A 58 -10.35 -7.66 -5.70
N THR A 59 -9.19 -8.11 -5.22
CA THR A 59 -8.77 -9.52 -5.35
C THR A 59 -9.72 -10.47 -4.61
N GLY A 60 -10.46 -9.98 -3.61
CA GLY A 60 -11.53 -10.73 -2.96
C GLY A 60 -12.87 -10.79 -3.71
N LEU A 61 -13.03 -10.01 -4.79
CA LEU A 61 -14.29 -9.81 -5.50
C LEU A 61 -14.22 -10.13 -7.01
N GLY A 62 -13.12 -10.72 -7.48
CA GLY A 62 -13.00 -11.28 -8.83
C GLY A 62 -13.33 -12.77 -8.81
N ARG A 63 -14.62 -13.09 -8.95
CA ARG A 63 -15.15 -14.42 -9.26
C ARG A 63 -15.64 -14.43 -10.70
#